data_AF-A0A926BWX8-F1
#
_entry.id   AF-A0A926BWX8-F1
#
_cell.length_a   1.000
_cell.length_b   1.000
_cell.length_c   1.000
_cell.angle_alpha   90.00
_cell.angle_beta   90.00
_cell.angle_gamma   90.00
#
_symmetry.space_group_name_H-M   'P 1'
#
loop_
_entity.id
_entity.type
_entity.pdbx_description
1 polymer ?
#
loop_
_entity_poly.entity_id
_entity_poly.type
_entity_poly.pdbx_seq_one_letter_code
_entity_poly.pdbx_strand_id
1 'polypeptide(L)'
;MIERLEEIRENIFRYIEARIELFTLETRGKVEEGVVTAVHGLVMALLGMMTLIFLFSLLAAYLNEVLDSRYLGFLIVAGFFLVLSIVWAAGKSFFTIKIRTIAYSTLKKSQQKKAEAKSEAVQELMSQTRTTLDETGRQLTN
;
A
#
# COMPACT_ATOMS: atom_id res chain seq x y z
N MET A 1 -10.70 4.94 49.18
CA MET A 1 -10.13 5.41 47.89
C MET A 1 -9.49 4.26 47.11
N ILE A 2 -8.87 3.29 47.78
CA ILE A 2 -8.31 2.08 47.17
C ILE A 2 -9.39 1.18 46.54
N GLU A 3 -10.56 0.97 47.19
CA GLU A 3 -11.62 0.13 46.59
C GLU A 3 -12.08 0.59 45.21
N ARG A 4 -12.18 1.90 44.96
CA ARG A 4 -12.63 2.41 43.65
C ARG A 4 -11.59 2.17 42.55
N LEU A 5 -10.31 2.16 42.90
CA LEU A 5 -9.23 1.82 41.96
C LEU A 5 -9.28 0.33 41.60
N GLU A 6 -9.59 -0.52 42.57
CA GLU A 6 -9.80 -1.96 42.36
C GLU A 6 -10.97 -2.21 41.41
N GLU A 7 -12.10 -1.52 41.63
CA GLU A 7 -13.34 -1.65 40.83
C GLU A 7 -13.15 -1.19 39.37
N ILE A 8 -12.42 -0.08 39.17
CA ILE A 8 -12.09 0.43 37.83
C ILE A 8 -11.13 -0.53 37.12
N ARG A 9 -10.12 -1.03 37.84
CA ARG A 9 -9.18 -2.03 37.30
C ARG A 9 -9.93 -3.28 36.86
N GLU A 10 -10.82 -3.81 37.71
CA GLU A 10 -11.58 -5.01 37.42
C GLU A 10 -12.51 -4.85 36.21
N ASN A 11 -13.21 -3.71 36.10
CA ASN A 11 -14.03 -3.42 34.92
C ASN A 11 -13.19 -3.27 33.64
N ILE A 12 -12.01 -2.66 33.71
CA ILE A 12 -11.10 -2.56 32.55
C ILE A 12 -10.58 -3.95 32.17
N PHE A 13 -10.23 -4.79 33.14
CA PHE A 13 -9.83 -6.18 32.86
C PHE A 13 -10.95 -6.96 32.18
N ARG A 14 -12.19 -6.89 32.70
CA ARG A 14 -13.36 -7.53 32.08
C ARG A 14 -13.62 -7.02 30.66
N TYR A 15 -13.44 -5.72 30.42
CA TYR A 15 -13.60 -5.13 29.09
C TYR A 15 -12.51 -5.57 28.10
N ILE A 16 -11.25 -5.64 28.57
CA ILE A 16 -10.12 -6.13 27.77
C ILE A 16 -10.32 -7.59 27.42
N GLU A 17 -10.74 -8.41 28.38
CA GLU A 17 -11.01 -9.84 28.20
C GLU A 17 -12.11 -10.06 27.16
N ALA A 18 -13.22 -9.33 27.25
CA ALA A 18 -14.29 -9.35 26.25
C ALA A 18 -13.80 -8.93 24.85
N ARG A 19 -12.92 -7.92 24.75
CA ARG A 19 -12.32 -7.51 23.47
C ARG A 19 -11.39 -8.57 22.88
N ILE A 20 -10.59 -9.23 23.71
CA ILE A 20 -9.70 -10.31 23.28
C ILE A 20 -10.51 -11.51 22.76
N GLU A 21 -11.59 -11.85 23.45
CA GLU A 21 -12.49 -12.92 23.05
C GLU A 21 -13.18 -12.60 21.72
N LEU A 22 -13.73 -11.38 21.57
CA LEU A 22 -14.28 -10.88 20.31
C LEU A 22 -13.25 -10.89 19.17
N PHE A 23 -12.03 -10.43 19.44
CA PHE A 23 -10.95 -10.44 18.45
C PHE A 23 -10.61 -11.86 18.03
N THR A 24 -10.56 -12.81 18.96
CA THR A 24 -10.29 -14.22 18.67
C THR A 24 -11.43 -14.85 17.85
N LEU A 25 -12.69 -14.53 18.15
CA LEU A 25 -13.84 -14.98 17.36
C LEU A 25 -13.83 -14.42 15.93
N GLU A 26 -13.63 -13.12 15.75
CA GLU A 26 -13.52 -12.49 14.43
C GLU A 26 -12.32 -13.02 13.64
N THR A 27 -11.19 -13.21 14.32
CA THR A 27 -9.96 -13.72 13.70
C THR A 27 -10.16 -15.16 13.25
N ARG A 28 -10.82 -16.01 14.03
CA ARG A 28 -11.13 -17.39 13.61
C ARG A 28 -11.97 -17.44 12.33
N GLY A 29 -13.05 -16.67 12.26
CA GLY A 29 -13.90 -16.62 11.06
C GLY A 29 -13.15 -16.09 9.82
N LYS A 30 -12.38 -15.01 9.97
CA LYS A 30 -11.61 -14.42 8.86
C LYS A 30 -10.40 -15.27 8.46
N VAL A 31 -9.80 -16.00 9.41
CA VAL A 31 -8.67 -16.91 9.14
C VAL A 31 -9.16 -18.16 8.42
N GLU A 32 -10.29 -18.75 8.79
CA GLU A 32 -10.83 -19.91 8.07
C GLU A 32 -11.12 -19.58 6.60
N GLU A 33 -11.86 -18.50 6.34
CA GLU A 33 -12.19 -18.09 4.97
C GLU A 33 -10.95 -17.64 4.19
N GLY A 34 -10.04 -16.91 4.85
CA GLY A 34 -8.79 -16.45 4.27
C GLY A 34 -7.85 -17.60 3.91
N VAL A 35 -7.74 -18.62 4.76
CA VAL A 35 -6.90 -19.81 4.52
C VAL A 35 -7.47 -20.66 3.41
N VAL A 36 -8.79 -20.91 3.40
CA VAL A 36 -9.44 -21.68 2.32
C VAL A 36 -9.24 -20.99 0.97
N THR A 37 -9.44 -19.67 0.92
CA THR A 37 -9.23 -18.87 -0.30
C THR A 37 -7.76 -18.87 -0.72
N ALA A 38 -6.83 -18.74 0.23
CA ALA A 38 -5.40 -18.77 -0.06
C ALA A 38 -4.95 -20.14 -0.60
N VAL A 39 -5.41 -21.25 0.00
CA VAL A 39 -5.11 -22.60 -0.46
C VAL A 39 -5.70 -22.85 -1.84
N HIS A 40 -6.96 -22.48 -2.07
CA HIS A 40 -7.58 -22.61 -3.39
C HIS A 40 -6.84 -21.78 -4.44
N GLY A 41 -6.48 -20.54 -4.11
CA GLY A 41 -5.69 -19.67 -4.98
C GLY A 41 -4.31 -20.25 -5.29
N LEU A 42 -3.65 -20.85 -4.30
CA LEU A 42 -2.35 -21.51 -4.48
C LEU A 42 -2.45 -22.73 -5.40
N VAL A 43 -3.47 -23.57 -5.21
CA VAL A 43 -3.72 -24.74 -6.07
C VAL A 43 -4.02 -24.29 -7.51
N MET A 44 -4.87 -23.28 -7.69
CA MET A 44 -5.17 -22.71 -9.00
C MET A 44 -3.94 -22.10 -9.66
N ALA A 45 -3.10 -21.39 -8.90
CA ALA A 45 -1.84 -20.84 -9.41
C ALA A 45 -0.87 -21.94 -9.85
N LEU A 46 -0.76 -23.02 -9.06
CA LEU A 46 0.08 -24.17 -9.39
C LEU A 46 -0.42 -24.87 -10.67
N LEU A 47 -1.72 -25.14 -10.77
CA LEU A 47 -2.32 -25.72 -11.97
C LEU A 47 -2.12 -24.83 -13.20
N GLY A 48 -2.39 -23.52 -13.06
CA GLY A 48 -2.17 -22.55 -14.14
C GLY A 48 -0.71 -22.50 -14.59
N MET A 49 0.24 -22.55 -13.65
CA MET A 49 1.68 -22.61 -13.96
C MET A 49 2.02 -23.89 -14.73
N MET A 50 1.50 -25.05 -14.32
CA MET A 50 1.71 -26.31 -15.04
C MET A 50 1.16 -26.22 -16.46
N THR A 51 -0.05 -25.70 -16.64
CA THR A 51 -0.64 -25.50 -17.98
C THR A 51 0.20 -24.58 -18.85
N LEU A 52 0.72 -23.47 -18.30
CA LEU A 52 1.59 -22.55 -19.04
C LEU A 52 2.90 -23.22 -19.48
N ILE A 53 3.54 -23.98 -18.58
CA ILE A 53 4.78 -24.71 -18.92
C ILE A 53 4.52 -25.69 -20.06
N PHE A 54 3.41 -26.43 -20.03
CA PHE A 54 3.03 -27.32 -21.12
C PHE A 54 2.73 -26.55 -22.41
N LEU A 55 2.05 -25.40 -22.33
CA LEU A 55 1.75 -24.59 -23.51
C LEU A 55 3.02 -24.08 -24.20
N PHE A 56 4.00 -23.59 -23.42
CA PHE A 56 5.29 -23.16 -23.97
C PHE A 56 6.13 -24.34 -24.46
N SER A 57 6.08 -25.48 -23.79
CA SER A 57 6.75 -26.70 -24.27
C SER A 57 6.15 -27.20 -25.57
N LEU A 58 4.83 -27.15 -25.71
CA LEU A 58 4.12 -27.48 -26.95
C LEU A 58 4.50 -26.51 -28.07
N LEU A 59 4.54 -25.21 -27.79
CA LEU A 59 4.96 -24.20 -28.75
C LEU A 59 6.41 -24.40 -29.20
N ALA A 60 7.30 -24.73 -28.27
CA ALA A 60 8.69 -25.05 -28.57
C ALA A 60 8.81 -26.33 -29.41
N ALA A 61 8.04 -27.37 -29.10
CA ALA A 61 7.98 -28.59 -29.88
C ALA A 61 7.43 -28.35 -31.29
N TYR A 62 6.42 -27.49 -31.44
CA TYR A 62 5.92 -27.05 -32.74
C TYR A 62 7.01 -26.32 -33.54
N LEU A 63 7.75 -25.40 -32.92
CA LEU A 63 8.87 -24.72 -33.56
C LEU A 63 9.98 -25.70 -33.96
N ASN A 64 10.26 -26.73 -33.16
CA ASN A 64 11.23 -27.76 -33.50
C ASN A 64 10.87 -28.47 -34.81
N GLU A 65 9.59 -28.82 -35.00
CA GLU A 65 9.10 -29.46 -36.23
C GLU A 65 9.26 -28.54 -37.45
N VAL A 66 8.91 -27.25 -37.30
CA VAL A 66 9.02 -26.27 -38.39
C VAL A 66 10.47 -25.98 -38.76
N LEU A 67 11.39 -26.03 -37.79
CA LEU A 67 12.82 -25.77 -38.01
C LEU A 67 13.62 -27.04 -38.36
N ASP A 68 12.98 -28.20 -38.48
CA ASP A 68 13.60 -29.50 -38.72
C ASP A 68 14.76 -29.79 -37.75
N SER A 69 14.57 -29.43 -36.48
CA SER A 69 15.62 -29.52 -35.46
C SER A 69 15.05 -29.87 -34.09
N ARG A 70 15.77 -30.76 -33.38
CA ARG A 70 15.28 -31.39 -32.14
C ARG A 70 15.24 -30.44 -30.93
N TYR A 71 15.97 -29.32 -30.95
CA TYR A 71 16.14 -28.45 -29.78
C TYR A 71 16.01 -26.94 -30.06
N LEU A 72 16.03 -26.51 -31.34
CA LEU A 72 16.07 -25.09 -31.68
C LEU A 72 14.82 -24.32 -31.24
N GLY A 73 13.65 -24.94 -31.26
CA GLY A 73 12.39 -24.35 -30.79
C GLY A 73 12.42 -24.02 -29.30
N PHE A 74 12.99 -24.89 -28.46
CA PHE A 74 13.18 -24.57 -27.04
C PHE A 74 14.19 -23.43 -26.85
N LEU A 75 15.26 -23.39 -27.65
CA LEU A 75 16.26 -22.33 -27.59
C LEU A 75 15.68 -20.97 -27.97
N ILE A 76 14.84 -20.91 -29.00
CA ILE A 76 14.18 -19.67 -29.44
C ILE A 76 13.22 -19.15 -28.37
N VAL A 77 12.38 -20.02 -27.82
CA VAL A 77 11.44 -19.64 -26.75
C VAL A 77 12.22 -19.17 -25.52
N ALA A 78 13.28 -19.88 -25.11
CA ALA A 78 14.14 -19.48 -24.00
C ALA A 78 14.84 -18.14 -24.26
N GLY A 79 15.37 -17.94 -25.48
CA GLY A 79 16.01 -16.69 -25.88
C GLY A 79 15.06 -15.50 -25.87
N PHE A 80 13.82 -15.68 -26.35
CA PHE A 80 12.77 -14.66 -26.28
C PHE A 80 12.49 -14.24 -24.83
N PHE A 81 12.30 -15.21 -23.93
CA PHE A 81 12.08 -14.91 -22.51
C PHE A 81 13.30 -14.28 -21.84
N LEU A 82 14.52 -14.67 -22.23
CA LEU A 82 15.74 -14.08 -21.72
C LEU A 82 15.88 -12.61 -22.11
N VAL A 83 15.65 -12.27 -23.39
CA VAL A 83 15.65 -10.88 -23.86
C VAL A 83 14.57 -10.06 -23.15
N LEU A 84 13.35 -10.60 -23.04
CA LEU A 84 12.27 -9.93 -22.32
C LEU A 84 12.63 -9.66 -20.85
N SER A 85 13.28 -10.63 -20.20
CA SER A 85 13.74 -10.53 -18.81
C SER A 85 14.84 -9.47 -18.66
N ILE A 86 15.78 -9.38 -19.61
CA ILE A 86 16.81 -8.33 -19.64
C ILE A 86 16.18 -6.95 -19.84
N VAL A 87 15.24 -6.81 -20.78
CA VAL A 87 14.52 -5.55 -21.03
C VAL A 87 13.76 -5.11 -19.78
N TRP A 88 13.10 -6.05 -19.10
CA TRP A 88 12.39 -5.78 -17.85
C TRP A 88 13.34 -5.37 -16.72
N ALA A 89 14.46 -6.09 -16.56
CA ALA A 89 15.48 -5.78 -15.57
C ALA A 89 16.13 -4.41 -15.81
N ALA A 90 16.41 -4.05 -17.07
CA ALA A 90 16.89 -2.73 -17.46
C ALA A 90 15.82 -1.64 -17.24
N GLY A 91 14.55 -1.97 -17.48
CA GLY A 91 13.38 -1.15 -17.21
C GLY A 91 13.21 -0.76 -15.74
N LYS A 92 13.79 -1.53 -14.80
CA LYS A 92 13.74 -1.26 -13.36
C LYS A 92 14.27 0.14 -13.01
N SER A 93 15.26 0.64 -13.75
CA SER A 93 15.79 2.01 -13.60
C SER A 93 14.73 3.09 -13.93
N PHE A 94 13.88 2.85 -14.95
CA PHE A 94 12.81 3.77 -15.31
C PHE A 94 11.69 3.82 -14.27
N PHE A 95 11.40 2.69 -13.61
CA PHE A 95 10.34 2.61 -12.61
C PHE A 95 10.73 3.35 -11.32
N THR A 96 11.97 3.22 -10.85
CA THR A 96 12.48 4.00 -9.71
C THR A 96 12.51 5.51 -10.02
N ILE A 97 12.85 5.92 -11.24
CA ILE A 97 12.84 7.34 -11.63
C ILE A 97 11.41 7.91 -11.65
N LYS A 98 10.42 7.17 -12.20
CA LYS A 98 9.01 7.60 -12.20
C LYS A 98 8.42 7.68 -10.80
N ILE A 99 8.67 6.69 -9.94
CA ILE A 99 8.21 6.70 -8.53
C ILE A 99 8.80 7.91 -7.80
N ARG A 100 10.08 8.22 -8.02
CA ARG A 100 10.76 9.35 -7.38
C ARG A 100 10.16 10.70 -7.80
N THR A 101 9.83 10.89 -9.07
CA THR A 101 9.19 12.12 -9.56
C THR A 101 7.76 12.29 -9.02
N ILE A 102 6.98 11.20 -8.95
CA ILE A 102 5.62 11.23 -8.37
C ILE A 102 5.67 11.52 -6.87
N ALA A 103 6.62 10.92 -6.14
CA ALA A 103 6.82 11.18 -4.72
C ALA A 103 7.22 12.64 -4.44
N TYR A 104 8.15 13.21 -5.22
CA TYR A 104 8.58 14.60 -5.02
C TYR A 104 7.48 15.62 -5.36
N SER A 105 6.68 15.37 -6.40
CA SER A 105 5.60 16.31 -6.80
C SER A 105 4.42 16.32 -5.82
N THR A 106 4.09 15.18 -5.20
CA THR A 106 3.04 15.08 -4.18
C THR A 106 3.48 15.69 -2.84
N LEU A 107 4.76 15.54 -2.47
CA LEU A 107 5.34 16.18 -1.27
C LEU A 107 5.49 17.70 -1.42
N LYS A 108 5.91 18.21 -2.59
CA LYS A 108 6.04 19.68 -2.79
C LYS A 108 4.68 20.38 -2.77
N LYS A 109 3.66 19.78 -3.39
CA LYS A 109 2.29 20.33 -3.43
C LYS A 109 1.65 20.37 -2.05
N SER A 110 1.96 19.40 -1.18
CA SER A 110 1.48 19.40 0.22
C SER A 110 2.20 20.44 1.09
N GLN A 111 3.50 20.66 0.89
CA GLN A 111 4.27 21.68 1.62
C GLN A 111 3.87 23.10 1.22
N GLN A 112 3.64 23.36 -0.06
CA GLN A 112 3.23 24.69 -0.54
C GLN A 112 1.83 25.07 -0.03
N LYS A 113 0.87 24.12 -0.06
CA LYS A 113 -0.46 24.32 0.53
C LYS A 113 -0.40 24.58 2.04
N LYS A 114 0.55 23.97 2.74
CA LYS A 114 0.77 24.18 4.17
C LYS A 114 1.43 25.53 4.47
N ALA A 115 2.30 26.01 3.60
CA ALA A 115 2.94 27.32 3.71
C ALA A 115 1.97 28.48 3.44
N GLU A 116 1.11 28.34 2.42
CA GLU A 116 0.05 29.31 2.10
C GLU A 116 -0.97 29.41 3.25
N ALA A 117 -1.49 28.28 3.73
CA ALA A 117 -2.44 28.26 4.86
C ALA A 117 -1.85 28.86 6.16
N LYS A 118 -0.55 28.67 6.41
CA LYS A 118 0.12 29.27 7.57
C LYS A 118 0.26 30.79 7.42
N SER A 119 0.56 31.28 6.23
CA SER A 119 0.67 32.73 5.96
C SER A 119 -0.70 33.42 6.09
N GLU A 120 -1.75 32.79 5.59
CA GLU A 120 -3.13 33.29 5.68
C GLU A 120 -3.61 33.34 7.14
N ALA A 121 -3.40 32.27 7.92
CA ALA A 121 -3.74 32.24 9.34
C ALA A 121 -2.99 33.29 10.17
N VAL A 122 -1.70 33.52 9.89
CA VAL A 122 -0.91 34.57 10.58
C VAL A 122 -1.44 35.96 10.25
N GLN A 123 -1.86 36.19 9.01
CA GLN A 123 -2.40 37.48 8.59
C GLN A 123 -3.79 37.76 9.19
N GLU A 124 -4.63 36.74 9.32
CA GLU A 124 -5.92 36.81 10.02
C GLU A 124 -5.75 37.06 11.52
N LEU A 125 -4.80 36.38 12.17
CA LEU A 125 -4.45 36.65 13.56
C LEU A 125 -3.95 38.09 13.75
N MET A 126 -3.14 38.62 12.83
CA MET A 126 -2.68 40.01 12.90
C MET A 126 -3.79 41.02 12.63
N SER A 127 -4.75 40.73 11.74
CA SER A 127 -5.90 41.61 11.52
C SER A 127 -6.82 41.61 12.75
N GLN A 128 -7.13 40.44 13.31
CA GLN A 128 -7.91 40.32 14.55
C GLN A 128 -7.21 41.01 15.72
N THR A 129 -5.89 40.85 15.86
CA THR A 129 -5.11 41.51 16.92
C THR A 129 -5.14 43.04 16.72
N ARG A 130 -5.02 43.51 15.48
CA ARG A 130 -5.08 44.95 15.18
C ARG A 130 -6.46 45.54 15.46
N THR A 131 -7.54 44.82 15.17
CA THR A 131 -8.91 45.27 15.47
C THR A 131 -9.21 45.23 16.96
N THR A 132 -8.74 44.21 17.69
CA THR A 132 -8.93 44.14 19.15
C THR A 132 -8.11 45.19 19.89
N LEU A 133 -6.91 45.56 19.42
CA LEU A 133 -6.16 46.68 19.97
C LEU A 133 -6.85 48.04 19.70
N ASP A 134 -7.43 48.24 18.52
CA ASP A 134 -8.16 49.48 18.18
C ASP A 134 -9.46 49.62 19.00
N GLU A 135 -10.19 48.52 19.20
CA GLU A 135 -11.37 48.48 20.07
C GLU A 135 -11.02 48.72 21.55
N THR A 136 -9.93 48.12 22.05
CA THR A 136 -9.48 48.32 23.44
C THR A 136 -9.00 49.76 23.67
N GLY A 137 -8.33 50.37 22.69
CA GLY A 137 -7.91 51.78 22.75
C GLY A 137 -9.08 52.77 22.77
N ARG A 138 -10.17 52.48 22.04
CA ARG A 138 -11.40 53.28 22.09
C ARG A 138 -12.17 53.15 23.41
N GLN A 139 -12.08 52.00 24.10
CA GLN A 139 -12.73 51.83 25.41
C GLN A 139 -12.01 52.54 26.56
N LEU A 140 -10.73 52.89 26.40
CA LEU A 140 -9.95 53.61 27.42
C LEU A 140 -9.97 55.14 27.24
N THR A 141 -10.62 55.65 26.19
CA THR A 141 -10.66 57.08 25.82
C THR A 141 -12.05 57.74 25.97
N ASN A 142 -13.04 56.98 26.44
CA ASN A 142 -14.35 57.45 26.92
C ASN A 142 -14.50 57.13 28.41
#